data_AF-A0A9Q1FYZ5-F1
#
_entry.id   AF-A0A9Q1FYZ5-F1
#
_cell.length_a   1.000
_cell.length_b   1.000
_cell.length_c   1.000
_cell.angle_alpha   90.00
_cell.angle_beta   90.00
_cell.angle_gamma   90.00
#
_symmetry.space_group_name_H-M   'P 1'
#
loop_
_entity.id
_entity.type
_entity.pdbx_description
1 polymer ?
#
loop_
_entity_poly.entity_id
_entity_poly.type
_entity_poly.pdbx_seq_one_letter_code
_entity_poly.pdbx_strand_id
1 'polypeptide(L)'
;MGTLLLLSVATLCFASAQHQGLIDYLEQRLVAIEGRISVWYEQSNRYASELREFKQQMIGLTENLEEGHEALHSDVEGVVTRVERVERELDYMETQNLAPPCVDMDRNLIEQEITTLKEINMAKYEKLSDCSDMISSFKAMKIVKKAGGPKGVWLKDTASGSGKVYVFNGTSGDVLYEFGTMRDLAASAGLSRGRPIKLPFPWSGMGHTVYKGYAYYVVEGMTFELIKYDLQNGSVADSAVFPADDQVRPVEPGDMTHILN
;
A
#
# COMPACT_ATOMS: atom_id res chain seq x y z
N MET A 1 -37.21 -37.43 -93.14
CA MET A 1 -37.90 -36.86 -91.96
C MET A 1 -37.51 -37.54 -90.65
N GLY A 2 -37.34 -38.87 -90.58
CA GLY A 2 -37.02 -39.56 -89.31
C GLY A 2 -35.67 -39.22 -88.66
N THR A 3 -34.62 -38.95 -89.44
CA THR A 3 -33.28 -38.63 -88.91
C THR A 3 -33.19 -37.26 -88.22
N LEU A 4 -33.92 -36.27 -88.74
CA LEU A 4 -34.00 -34.92 -88.18
C LEU A 4 -34.76 -34.90 -86.86
N LEU A 5 -35.80 -35.74 -86.75
CA LEU A 5 -36.59 -35.92 -85.52
C LEU A 5 -35.77 -36.62 -84.42
N LEU A 6 -34.97 -37.63 -84.78
CA LEU A 6 -34.05 -38.31 -83.85
C LEU A 6 -32.95 -37.37 -83.32
N LEU A 7 -32.39 -36.53 -84.18
CA LEU A 7 -31.40 -35.52 -83.77
C LEU A 7 -32.01 -34.47 -82.82
N SER A 8 -33.23 -34.00 -83.09
CA SER A 8 -33.91 -33.07 -82.18
C SER A 8 -34.26 -33.69 -80.83
N VAL A 9 -34.65 -34.97 -80.79
CA VAL A 9 -34.94 -35.69 -79.54
C VAL A 9 -33.66 -35.91 -78.75
N ALA A 10 -32.56 -36.26 -79.41
CA ALA A 10 -31.27 -36.42 -78.75
C ALA A 10 -30.79 -35.10 -78.11
N THR A 11 -30.85 -33.97 -78.82
CA THR A 11 -30.43 -32.67 -78.27
C THR A 11 -31.31 -32.21 -77.11
N LEU A 12 -32.62 -32.47 -77.16
CA LEU A 12 -33.55 -32.22 -76.04
C LEU A 12 -33.24 -33.10 -74.82
N CYS A 13 -32.89 -34.38 -75.00
CA CYS A 13 -32.48 -35.27 -73.91
C CYS A 13 -31.14 -34.88 -73.30
N PHE A 14 -30.16 -34.45 -74.09
CA PHE A 14 -28.89 -33.94 -73.57
C PHE A 14 -29.08 -32.63 -72.80
N ALA A 15 -29.93 -31.72 -73.31
CA ALA A 15 -30.26 -30.48 -72.63
C ALA A 15 -30.98 -30.76 -71.30
N SER A 16 -31.95 -31.68 -71.26
CA SER A 16 -32.67 -32.02 -70.02
C SER A 16 -31.76 -32.71 -69.00
N ALA A 17 -30.87 -33.60 -69.42
CA ALA A 17 -29.88 -34.23 -68.54
C ALA A 17 -28.89 -33.21 -67.95
N GLN A 18 -28.45 -32.24 -68.74
CA GLN A 18 -27.60 -31.14 -68.27
C GLN A 18 -28.31 -30.24 -67.25
N HIS A 19 -29.61 -29.97 -67.45
CA HIS A 19 -30.41 -29.19 -66.51
C HIS A 19 -30.62 -29.96 -65.20
N GLN A 20 -30.91 -31.26 -65.27
CA GLN A 20 -31.09 -32.09 -64.07
C GLN A 20 -29.83 -32.12 -63.19
N GLY A 21 -28.64 -32.29 -63.78
CA GLY A 21 -27.40 -32.27 -63.00
C GLY A 21 -27.10 -30.93 -62.33
N LEU A 22 -27.52 -29.81 -62.94
CA LEU A 22 -27.40 -28.49 -62.31
C LEU A 22 -28.37 -28.33 -61.13
N ILE A 23 -29.62 -28.79 -61.29
CA ILE A 23 -30.61 -28.78 -60.21
C ILE A 23 -30.14 -29.62 -59.02
N ASP A 24 -29.70 -30.86 -59.26
CA ASP A 24 -29.21 -31.74 -58.20
C ASP A 24 -28.00 -31.14 -57.46
N TYR A 25 -27.09 -30.47 -58.19
CA TYR A 25 -25.95 -29.76 -57.61
C TYR A 25 -26.39 -28.55 -56.74
N LEU A 26 -27.37 -27.78 -57.20
CA LEU A 26 -27.91 -26.65 -56.45
C LEU A 26 -28.66 -27.11 -55.19
N GLU A 27 -29.42 -28.20 -55.27
CA GLU A 27 -30.09 -28.80 -54.11
C GLU A 27 -29.09 -29.27 -53.05
N GLN A 28 -28.03 -30.00 -53.44
CA GLN A 28 -27.00 -30.43 -52.50
C GLN A 28 -26.29 -29.25 -51.81
N ARG A 29 -26.01 -28.18 -52.56
CA ARG A 29 -25.43 -26.94 -52.02
C ARG A 29 -26.38 -26.24 -51.06
N LEU A 30 -27.68 -26.17 -51.39
CA LEU A 30 -28.71 -25.58 -50.55
C LEU A 30 -28.84 -26.31 -49.21
N VAL A 31 -28.89 -27.65 -49.24
CA VAL A 31 -28.94 -28.47 -48.01
C VAL A 31 -27.68 -28.26 -47.15
N ALA A 32 -26.50 -28.17 -47.77
CA ALA A 32 -25.27 -27.89 -47.03
C ALA A 32 -25.24 -26.49 -46.40
N ILE A 33 -25.83 -25.50 -47.06
CA ILE A 33 -25.97 -24.13 -46.51
C ILE A 33 -26.99 -24.12 -45.37
N GLU A 34 -28.14 -24.77 -45.55
CA GLU A 34 -29.19 -24.87 -44.52
C GLU A 34 -28.67 -25.53 -43.24
N GLY A 35 -27.91 -26.63 -43.36
CA GLY A 35 -27.28 -27.29 -42.21
C GLY A 35 -26.25 -26.41 -41.49
N ARG A 36 -25.55 -25.52 -42.21
CA ARG A 36 -24.63 -24.56 -41.58
C ARG A 36 -25.37 -23.43 -40.89
N ILE A 37 -26.47 -22.96 -41.47
CA ILE A 37 -27.32 -21.92 -40.88
C ILE A 37 -27.99 -22.44 -39.61
N SER A 38 -28.45 -23.70 -39.58
CA SER A 38 -29.07 -24.28 -38.38
C SER A 38 -28.08 -24.39 -37.22
N VAL A 39 -26.86 -24.87 -37.48
CA VAL A 39 -25.78 -24.93 -36.48
C VAL A 39 -25.40 -23.53 -36.00
N TRP A 40 -25.25 -22.56 -36.92
CA TRP A 40 -24.94 -21.19 -36.55
C TRP A 40 -26.05 -20.56 -35.70
N TYR A 41 -27.31 -20.81 -36.05
CA TYR A 41 -28.47 -20.34 -35.30
C TYR A 41 -28.50 -20.93 -33.89
N GLU A 42 -28.28 -22.23 -33.75
CA GLU A 42 -28.21 -22.92 -32.45
C GLU A 42 -27.05 -22.39 -31.58
N GLN A 43 -25.86 -22.24 -32.16
CA GLN A 43 -24.71 -21.66 -31.46
C GLN A 43 -24.96 -20.21 -31.02
N SER A 44 -25.51 -19.38 -31.91
CA SER A 44 -25.84 -17.99 -31.59
C SER A 44 -26.87 -17.92 -30.45
N ASN A 45 -27.86 -18.81 -30.46
CA ASN A 45 -28.89 -18.81 -29.43
C ASN A 45 -28.35 -19.27 -28.08
N ARG A 46 -27.42 -20.25 -28.09
CA ARG A 46 -26.71 -20.72 -26.90
C ARG A 46 -25.81 -19.62 -26.30
N TYR A 47 -25.03 -18.91 -27.11
CA TYR A 47 -24.24 -17.78 -26.60
C TYR A 47 -25.13 -16.68 -26.02
N ALA A 48 -26.29 -16.42 -26.65
CA ALA A 48 -27.24 -15.46 -26.12
C ALA A 48 -27.87 -15.90 -24.78
N SER A 49 -28.07 -17.20 -24.55
CA SER A 49 -28.53 -17.70 -23.23
C SER A 49 -27.42 -17.62 -22.17
N GLU A 50 -26.20 -18.06 -22.49
CA GLU A 50 -25.05 -18.00 -21.57
C GLU A 50 -24.75 -16.55 -21.14
N LEU A 51 -24.83 -15.60 -22.09
CA LEU A 51 -24.64 -14.18 -21.78
C LEU A 51 -25.75 -13.61 -20.88
N ARG A 52 -27.01 -14.05 -21.06
CA ARG A 52 -28.12 -13.64 -20.19
C ARG A 52 -27.94 -14.18 -18.78
N GLU A 53 -27.54 -15.43 -18.64
CA GLU A 53 -27.27 -16.05 -17.34
C GLU A 53 -26.10 -15.34 -16.62
N PHE A 54 -24.99 -15.10 -17.32
CA PHE A 54 -23.86 -14.34 -16.79
C PHE A 54 -24.28 -12.93 -16.33
N LYS A 55 -25.06 -12.23 -17.15
CA LYS A 55 -25.62 -10.92 -16.78
C LYS A 55 -26.45 -11.01 -15.49
N GLN A 56 -27.26 -12.05 -15.34
CA GLN A 56 -28.12 -12.24 -14.17
C GLN A 56 -27.30 -12.54 -12.90
N GLN A 57 -26.23 -13.34 -13.02
CA GLN A 57 -25.28 -13.57 -11.94
C GLN A 57 -24.55 -12.29 -11.52
N MET A 58 -24.10 -11.48 -12.49
CA MET A 58 -23.44 -10.20 -12.22
C MET A 58 -24.37 -9.20 -11.53
N ILE A 59 -25.64 -9.15 -11.93
CA ILE A 59 -26.66 -8.30 -11.26
C ILE A 59 -26.81 -8.74 -9.81
N GLY A 60 -26.97 -10.05 -9.53
CA GLY A 60 -27.10 -10.54 -8.16
C GLY A 60 -25.86 -10.28 -7.30
N LEU A 61 -24.65 -10.44 -7.86
CA LEU A 61 -23.40 -10.05 -7.16
C LEU A 61 -23.36 -8.55 -6.82
N THR A 62 -23.89 -7.71 -7.72
CA THR A 62 -23.93 -6.26 -7.53
C THR A 62 -24.95 -5.89 -6.45
N GLU A 63 -26.14 -6.48 -6.47
CA GLU A 63 -27.18 -6.27 -5.44
C GLU A 63 -26.69 -6.70 -4.06
N ASN A 64 -26.03 -7.86 -3.94
CA ASN A 64 -25.46 -8.31 -2.67
C ASN A 64 -24.36 -7.37 -2.15
N LEU A 65 -23.55 -6.81 -3.06
CA LEU A 65 -22.51 -5.84 -2.68
C LEU A 65 -23.13 -4.52 -2.21
N GLU A 66 -24.20 -4.07 -2.87
CA GLU A 66 -24.97 -2.88 -2.47
C GLU A 66 -25.61 -3.09 -1.08
N GLU A 67 -26.20 -4.26 -0.82
CA GLU A 67 -26.73 -4.59 0.51
C GLU A 67 -25.64 -4.58 1.59
N GLY A 68 -24.47 -5.15 1.30
CA GLY A 68 -23.33 -5.10 2.21
C GLY A 68 -22.80 -3.68 2.46
N HIS A 69 -22.80 -2.84 1.43
CA HIS A 69 -22.44 -1.43 1.54
C HIS A 69 -23.41 -0.66 2.44
N GLU A 70 -24.72 -0.83 2.25
CA GLU A 70 -25.75 -0.20 3.09
C GLU A 70 -25.68 -0.67 4.54
N ALA A 71 -25.41 -1.97 4.78
CA ALA A 71 -25.22 -2.49 6.13
C ALA A 71 -24.01 -1.86 6.82
N LEU A 72 -22.88 -1.75 6.11
CA LEU A 72 -21.67 -1.11 6.63
C LEU A 72 -21.89 0.40 6.88
N HIS A 73 -22.61 1.07 5.98
CA HIS A 73 -22.95 2.49 6.13
C HIS A 73 -23.77 2.72 7.40
N SER A 74 -24.79 1.88 7.65
CA SER A 74 -25.59 1.92 8.88
C SER A 74 -24.74 1.68 10.14
N ASP A 75 -23.80 0.72 10.10
CA ASP A 75 -22.88 0.48 11.22
C ASP A 75 -21.97 1.69 11.49
N VAL A 76 -21.48 2.34 10.43
CA VAL A 76 -20.69 3.58 10.54
C VAL A 76 -21.51 4.70 11.16
N GLU A 77 -22.74 4.93 10.73
CA GLU A 77 -23.64 5.91 11.35
C GLU A 77 -23.90 5.59 12.84
N GLY A 78 -24.09 4.31 13.16
CA GLY A 78 -24.23 3.82 14.53
C GLY A 78 -23.00 4.12 15.39
N VAL A 79 -21.79 3.97 14.85
CA VAL A 79 -20.54 4.33 15.54
C VAL A 79 -20.42 5.84 15.71
N VAL A 80 -20.74 6.63 14.67
CA VAL A 80 -20.70 8.10 14.73
C VAL A 80 -21.55 8.63 15.87
N THR A 81 -22.80 8.18 16.01
CA THR A 81 -23.68 8.63 17.10
C THR A 81 -23.15 8.27 18.50
N ARG A 82 -22.47 7.12 18.64
CA ARG A 82 -21.84 6.70 19.90
C ARG A 82 -20.61 7.53 20.23
N VAL A 83 -19.79 7.86 19.23
CA VAL A 83 -18.63 8.74 19.39
C VAL A 83 -19.09 10.13 19.83
N GLU A 84 -20.09 10.71 19.15
CA GLU A 84 -20.64 12.02 19.56
C GLU A 84 -21.17 12.00 21.00
N ARG A 85 -21.75 10.88 21.45
CA ARG A 85 -22.18 10.74 22.86
C ARG A 85 -20.99 10.79 23.82
N VAL A 86 -19.93 10.03 23.53
CA VAL A 86 -18.73 10.00 24.37
C VAL A 86 -18.02 11.35 24.36
N GLU A 87 -17.95 12.05 23.23
CA GLU A 87 -17.39 13.39 23.14
C GLU A 87 -18.14 14.39 24.04
N ARG A 88 -19.48 14.35 24.03
CA ARG A 88 -20.28 15.19 24.95
C ARG A 88 -20.04 14.85 26.42
N GLU A 89 -19.86 13.57 26.75
CA GLU A 89 -19.55 13.14 28.12
C GLU A 89 -18.12 13.57 28.53
N LEU A 90 -17.16 13.54 27.61
CA LEU A 90 -15.80 14.01 27.83
C LEU A 90 -15.74 15.53 28.06
N ASP A 91 -16.44 16.32 27.24
CA ASP A 91 -16.52 17.78 27.40
C ASP A 91 -17.14 18.16 28.76
N TYR A 92 -18.11 17.38 29.25
CA TYR A 92 -18.70 17.57 30.58
C TYR A 92 -17.69 17.26 31.71
N MET A 93 -16.84 16.26 31.53
CA MET A 93 -15.78 15.94 32.50
C MET A 93 -14.63 16.95 32.47
N GLU A 94 -14.30 17.52 31.30
CA GLU A 94 -13.25 18.53 31.16
C GLU A 94 -13.68 19.87 31.76
N THR A 95 -14.95 20.25 31.63
CA THR A 95 -15.50 21.47 32.25
C THR A 95 -15.64 21.41 33.77
N GLN A 96 -15.79 20.22 34.36
CA GLN A 96 -15.77 20.05 35.83
C GLN A 96 -14.36 19.96 36.42
N ASN A 97 -13.37 19.51 35.64
CA ASN A 97 -11.97 19.50 36.04
C ASN A 97 -11.30 20.85 35.72
N LEU A 98 -11.75 21.92 36.39
CA LEU A 98 -11.00 23.18 36.41
C LEU A 98 -9.61 22.91 36.98
N ALA A 99 -8.58 23.26 36.21
CA ALA A 99 -7.19 23.15 36.64
C ALA A 99 -7.03 23.81 38.03
N PRO A 100 -6.49 23.09 39.04
CA PRO A 100 -6.27 23.69 40.34
C PRO A 100 -5.35 24.92 40.22
N PRO A 101 -5.55 25.98 41.02
CA PRO A 101 -4.71 27.15 40.98
C PRO A 101 -3.25 26.76 41.25
N CYS A 102 -2.34 27.27 40.43
CA CYS A 102 -0.91 26.96 40.51
C CYS A 102 -0.35 27.42 41.87
N VAL A 103 -0.18 26.47 42.80
CA VAL A 103 0.60 26.67 44.02
C VAL A 103 2.01 26.18 43.73
N ASP A 104 2.99 27.07 43.91
CA ASP A 104 4.42 26.78 43.73
C ASP A 104 4.84 25.75 44.80
N MET A 105 5.08 24.50 44.37
CA MET A 105 5.50 23.42 45.26
C MET A 105 6.99 23.12 45.16
N ASP A 106 7.53 22.81 46.33
CA ASP A 106 8.94 22.67 46.67
C ASP A 106 9.73 21.69 45.79
N ARG A 107 11.01 22.01 45.55
CA ARG A 107 11.93 21.36 44.59
C ARG A 107 12.20 19.87 44.85
N ASN A 108 11.77 19.35 45.99
CA ASN A 108 11.98 17.97 46.42
C ASN A 108 10.94 16.98 45.85
N LEU A 109 9.84 17.46 45.25
CA LEU A 109 8.83 16.63 44.58
C LEU A 109 9.14 16.36 43.10
N ILE A 110 9.97 17.21 42.48
CA ILE A 110 10.38 17.11 41.07
C ILE A 110 11.24 15.86 40.83
N GLU A 111 12.11 15.49 41.79
CA GLU A 111 12.93 14.28 41.67
C GLU A 111 12.09 13.00 41.67
N GLN A 112 10.99 12.97 42.43
CA GLN A 112 10.10 11.81 42.56
C GLN A 112 9.20 11.64 41.31
N GLU A 113 8.78 12.74 40.67
CA GLU A 113 8.09 12.72 39.37
C GLU A 113 9.01 12.34 38.20
N ILE A 114 10.27 12.75 38.22
CA ILE A 114 11.24 12.39 37.18
C ILE A 114 11.57 10.89 37.24
N THR A 115 11.74 10.32 38.45
CA THR A 115 11.96 8.87 38.61
C THR A 115 10.75 8.05 38.16
N THR A 116 9.53 8.46 38.51
CA THR A 116 8.30 7.75 38.11
C THR A 116 8.05 7.86 36.60
N LEU A 117 8.29 9.00 35.96
CA LEU A 117 8.25 9.12 34.50
C LEU A 117 9.32 8.27 33.80
N LYS A 118 10.50 8.12 34.40
CA LYS A 118 11.58 7.28 33.87
C LYS A 118 11.22 5.79 33.98
N GLU A 119 10.60 5.37 35.08
CA GLU A 119 10.07 4.02 35.31
C GLU A 119 8.89 3.69 34.39
N ILE A 120 7.92 4.61 34.22
CA ILE A 120 6.80 4.45 33.27
C ILE A 120 7.31 4.33 31.84
N ASN A 121 8.30 5.12 31.45
CA ASN A 121 8.89 5.01 30.12
C ASN A 121 9.64 3.68 29.95
N MET A 122 10.46 3.25 30.92
CA MET A 122 11.15 1.96 30.84
C MET A 122 10.15 0.78 30.80
N ALA A 123 9.08 0.79 31.60
CA ALA A 123 8.03 -0.21 31.56
C ALA A 123 7.26 -0.22 30.23
N LYS A 124 7.05 0.96 29.60
CA LYS A 124 6.48 1.07 28.25
C LYS A 124 7.38 0.47 27.18
N TYR A 125 8.71 0.53 27.36
CA TYR A 125 9.68 -0.10 26.46
C TYR A 125 9.86 -1.60 26.73
N GLU A 126 9.69 -2.08 27.97
CA GLU A 126 9.62 -3.51 28.30
C GLU A 126 8.38 -4.18 27.67
N LYS A 127 7.26 -3.45 27.60
CA LYS A 127 6.03 -3.92 26.95
C LYS A 127 6.16 -4.10 25.42
N LEU A 128 7.23 -3.59 24.77
CA LEU A 128 7.47 -3.75 23.33
C LEU A 128 8.03 -5.13 22.94
N SER A 129 8.46 -5.96 23.90
CA SER A 129 8.87 -7.34 23.63
C SER A 129 7.74 -8.37 23.77
N ASP A 130 6.57 -7.95 24.26
CA ASP A 130 5.38 -8.79 24.29
C ASP A 130 4.60 -8.63 22.98
N CYS A 131 4.60 -9.65 22.14
CA CYS A 131 3.99 -9.65 20.81
C CYS A 131 2.50 -10.05 20.85
N SER A 132 1.83 -9.77 21.98
CA SER A 132 0.43 -10.15 22.22
C SER A 132 -0.58 -9.18 21.59
N ASP A 133 -0.15 -7.97 21.23
CA ASP A 133 -1.00 -6.89 20.73
C ASP A 133 -0.91 -6.71 19.19
N MET A 134 -2.06 -6.43 18.55
CA MET A 134 -2.15 -6.09 17.11
C MET A 134 -2.40 -4.58 16.92
N ILE A 135 -1.71 -3.96 15.95
CA ILE A 135 -1.97 -2.57 15.57
C ILE A 135 -3.38 -2.47 14.97
N SER A 136 -4.30 -1.80 15.66
CA SER A 136 -5.70 -1.65 15.22
C SER A 136 -5.97 -0.37 14.45
N SER A 137 -5.24 0.72 14.74
CA SER A 137 -5.45 2.03 14.11
C SER A 137 -4.27 2.97 14.35
N PHE A 138 -4.15 4.01 13.52
CA PHE A 138 -3.20 5.12 13.69
C PHE A 138 -3.97 6.41 14.00
N LYS A 139 -3.53 7.15 15.03
CA LYS A 139 -4.01 8.52 15.27
C LYS A 139 -3.33 9.49 14.29
N ALA A 140 -4.01 10.58 13.97
CA ALA A 140 -3.48 11.64 13.11
C ALA A 140 -2.05 12.04 13.47
N MET A 141 -1.23 12.26 12.43
CA MET A 141 0.18 12.59 12.59
C MET A 141 0.36 13.94 13.27
N LYS A 142 1.31 14.00 14.21
CA LYS A 142 1.73 15.25 14.85
C LYS A 142 2.97 15.80 14.15
N ILE A 143 2.85 16.99 13.56
CA ILE A 143 4.01 17.73 13.06
C ILE A 143 4.77 18.29 14.26
N VAL A 144 5.97 17.75 14.51
CA VAL A 144 6.84 18.24 15.59
C VAL A 144 7.72 19.39 15.09
N LYS A 145 8.26 19.28 13.88
CA LYS A 145 9.19 20.26 13.31
C LYS A 145 9.30 20.11 11.79
N LYS A 146 9.53 21.24 11.10
CA LYS A 146 10.07 21.26 9.74
C LYS A 146 11.56 21.59 9.82
N ALA A 147 12.43 20.64 9.46
CA ALA A 147 13.88 20.80 9.49
C ALA A 147 14.54 19.92 8.42
N GLY A 148 15.66 20.38 7.85
CA GLY A 148 16.36 19.68 6.77
C GLY A 148 15.74 19.97 5.38
N GLY A 149 16.06 19.10 4.43
CA GLY A 149 15.52 19.10 3.08
C GLY A 149 14.15 18.41 2.98
N PRO A 150 13.61 18.29 1.76
CA PRO A 150 12.28 17.70 1.53
C PRO A 150 12.23 16.18 1.72
N LYS A 151 13.39 15.52 1.81
CA LYS A 151 13.54 14.07 2.02
C LYS A 151 14.49 13.83 3.19
N GLY A 152 14.30 12.70 3.87
CA GLY A 152 15.16 12.30 4.99
C GLY A 152 14.39 11.48 6.01
N VAL A 153 15.12 11.02 7.03
CA VAL A 153 14.55 10.27 8.14
C VAL A 153 15.13 10.80 9.46
N TRP A 154 14.29 10.81 10.49
CA TRP A 154 14.73 11.08 11.85
C TRP A 154 14.23 9.98 12.77
N LEU A 155 15.01 9.64 13.78
CA LEU A 155 14.70 8.54 14.68
C LEU A 155 15.38 8.71 16.04
N LYS A 156 14.92 7.95 17.02
CA LYS A 156 15.50 7.87 18.37
C LYS A 156 16.15 6.51 18.55
N ASP A 157 17.25 6.47 19.29
CA ASP A 157 17.78 5.21 19.80
C ASP A 157 16.99 4.78 21.04
N THR A 158 15.94 4.01 20.81
CA THR A 158 15.03 3.53 21.86
C THR A 158 15.71 2.60 22.86
N ALA A 159 16.80 1.92 22.47
CA ALA A 159 17.49 0.95 23.32
C ALA A 159 18.50 1.60 24.29
N SER A 160 19.02 2.78 23.96
CA SER A 160 20.01 3.47 24.80
C SER A 160 19.41 4.19 26.02
N GLY A 161 18.11 4.47 26.02
CA GLY A 161 17.47 5.33 27.03
C GLY A 161 17.98 6.78 27.05
N SER A 162 18.85 7.17 26.12
CA SER A 162 19.52 8.48 26.12
C SER A 162 18.61 9.65 25.75
N GLY A 163 17.46 9.38 25.13
CA GLY A 163 16.54 10.41 24.62
C GLY A 163 17.04 11.17 23.39
N LYS A 164 18.25 10.83 22.90
CA LYS A 164 18.86 11.45 21.72
C LYS A 164 18.05 11.21 20.46
N VAL A 165 18.07 12.20 19.58
CA VAL A 165 17.42 12.17 18.27
C VAL A 165 18.47 12.30 17.18
N TYR A 166 18.37 11.46 16.16
CA TYR A 166 19.28 11.44 15.03
C TYR A 166 18.53 11.81 13.76
N VAL A 167 19.13 12.63 12.92
CA VAL A 167 18.54 13.09 11.66
C VAL A 167 19.48 12.80 10.49
N PHE A 168 18.99 11.98 9.56
CA PHE A 168 19.58 11.73 8.24
C PHE A 168 18.87 12.65 7.24
N ASN A 169 19.56 13.69 6.80
CA ASN A 169 18.99 14.68 5.89
C ASN A 169 19.20 14.25 4.43
N GLY A 170 18.12 13.99 3.70
CA GLY A 170 18.16 13.52 2.31
C GLY A 170 18.13 12.00 2.16
N THR A 171 18.10 11.55 0.90
CA THR A 171 18.20 10.13 0.50
C THR A 171 19.66 9.69 0.29
N SER A 172 20.60 10.63 0.29
CA SER A 172 22.02 10.36 0.29
C SER A 172 22.75 11.48 1.02
N GLY A 173 23.90 11.16 1.60
CA GLY A 173 24.70 12.09 2.38
C GLY A 173 25.66 11.34 3.28
N ASP A 174 26.52 12.06 3.99
CA ASP A 174 27.54 11.49 4.87
C ASP A 174 27.65 12.26 6.20
N VAL A 175 26.66 13.09 6.54
CA VAL A 175 26.59 13.84 7.81
C VAL A 175 25.30 13.53 8.56
N LEU A 176 25.43 12.75 9.64
CA LEU A 176 24.35 12.49 10.59
C LEU A 176 24.28 13.61 11.63
N TYR A 177 23.08 14.13 11.94
CA TYR A 177 22.92 15.14 12.99
C TYR A 177 22.38 14.52 14.28
N GLU A 178 23.12 14.68 15.38
CA GLU A 178 22.72 14.25 16.73
C GLU A 178 22.15 15.43 17.54
N PHE A 179 20.97 15.26 18.12
CA PHE A 179 20.34 16.18 19.07
C PHE A 179 20.20 15.51 20.42
N GLY A 180 20.39 16.26 21.51
CA GLY A 180 20.27 15.74 22.88
C GLY A 180 18.86 15.25 23.20
N THR A 181 17.84 15.99 22.76
CA THR A 181 16.44 15.66 22.98
C THR A 181 15.54 16.06 21.81
N MET A 182 14.30 15.56 21.81
CA MET A 182 13.26 16.01 20.89
C MET A 182 12.95 17.51 21.02
N ARG A 183 13.09 18.07 22.23
CA ARG A 183 12.88 19.50 22.48
C ARG A 183 13.96 20.32 21.77
N ASP A 184 15.20 19.84 21.75
CA ASP A 184 16.31 20.51 21.08
C ASP A 184 16.11 20.57 19.57
N LEU A 185 15.65 19.47 18.96
CA LEU A 185 15.26 19.43 17.55
C LEU A 185 14.07 20.34 17.24
N ALA A 186 13.05 20.37 18.09
CA ALA A 186 11.89 21.23 17.89
C ALA A 186 12.26 22.73 17.98
N ALA A 187 13.15 23.08 18.91
CA ALA A 187 13.61 24.44 19.16
C ALA A 187 14.71 24.92 18.19
N SER A 188 15.31 24.04 17.38
CA SER A 188 16.40 24.43 16.47
C SER A 188 15.92 25.19 15.25
N ALA A 189 16.70 26.15 14.76
CA ALA A 189 16.49 26.73 13.44
C ALA A 189 17.10 25.80 12.39
N GLY A 190 16.27 24.99 11.73
CA GLY A 190 16.75 23.90 10.87
C GLY A 190 17.57 22.87 11.66
N LEU A 191 18.74 22.48 11.15
CA LEU A 191 19.62 21.50 11.79
C LEU A 191 20.77 22.12 12.60
N SER A 192 20.75 23.45 12.80
CA SER A 192 21.88 24.22 13.37
C SER A 192 22.32 23.83 14.78
N ARG A 193 21.40 23.32 15.62
CA ARG A 193 21.72 22.87 16.99
C ARG A 193 22.09 21.39 17.09
N GLY A 194 22.07 20.67 15.96
CA GLY A 194 22.48 19.28 15.92
C GLY A 194 24.00 19.18 15.83
N ARG A 195 24.60 18.28 16.61
CA ARG A 195 26.02 17.94 16.48
C ARG A 195 26.21 17.13 15.19
N PRO A 196 27.00 17.61 14.22
CA PRO A 196 27.27 16.86 13.00
C PRO A 196 28.25 15.72 13.29
N ILE A 197 27.92 14.52 12.81
CA ILE A 197 28.73 13.31 12.86
C ILE A 197 29.00 12.91 11.41
N LYS A 198 30.27 13.02 11.00
CA LYS A 198 30.70 12.62 9.66
C LYS A 198 30.80 11.09 9.61
N LEU A 199 30.07 10.48 8.68
CA LEU A 199 30.16 9.06 8.37
C LEU A 199 31.30 8.82 7.38
N PRO A 200 31.97 7.65 7.45
CA PRO A 200 33.07 7.31 6.56
C PRO A 200 32.65 7.13 5.10
N PHE A 201 31.39 6.75 4.87
CA PHE A 201 30.82 6.53 3.55
C PHE A 201 29.46 7.24 3.44
N PRO A 202 29.10 7.72 2.23
CA PRO A 202 27.78 8.27 2.01
C PRO A 202 26.72 7.17 2.02
N TRP A 203 25.62 7.40 2.73
CA TRP A 203 24.47 6.49 2.72
C TRP A 203 23.65 6.64 1.43
N SER A 204 22.85 5.61 1.12
CA SER A 204 21.83 5.62 0.06
C SER A 204 20.46 5.16 0.62
N GLY A 205 19.38 5.76 0.12
CA GLY A 205 18.00 5.49 0.53
C GLY A 205 17.59 6.15 1.86
N MET A 206 16.53 5.62 2.47
CA MET A 206 15.95 6.09 3.75
C MET A 206 15.86 4.99 4.82
N GLY A 207 16.40 3.80 4.56
CA GLY A 207 16.34 2.63 5.44
C GLY A 207 17.35 2.64 6.58
N HIS A 208 17.60 3.80 7.19
CA HIS A 208 18.63 3.98 8.22
C HIS A 208 18.04 3.83 9.62
N THR A 209 18.82 3.31 10.57
CA THR A 209 18.40 3.24 11.97
C THR A 209 19.57 3.42 12.93
N VAL A 210 19.28 3.75 14.18
CA VAL A 210 20.25 3.84 15.27
C VAL A 210 19.73 2.99 16.41
N TYR A 211 20.55 2.03 16.84
CA TYR A 211 20.19 1.08 17.87
C TYR A 211 21.39 0.75 18.75
N LYS A 212 21.24 0.94 20.07
CA LYS A 212 22.29 0.70 21.07
C LYS A 212 23.60 1.43 20.77
N GLY A 213 23.52 2.68 20.32
CA GLY A 213 24.67 3.53 20.01
C GLY A 213 25.35 3.24 18.66
N TYR A 214 24.81 2.34 17.85
CA TYR A 214 25.30 2.08 16.49
C TYR A 214 24.34 2.63 15.45
N ALA A 215 24.87 3.34 14.46
CA ALA A 215 24.15 3.71 13.26
C ALA A 215 24.27 2.60 12.21
N TYR A 216 23.14 2.17 11.67
CA TYR A 216 23.02 1.21 10.58
C TYR A 216 22.51 1.94 9.36
N TYR A 217 23.28 1.91 8.28
CA TYR A 217 22.95 2.56 7.02
C TYR A 217 23.47 1.77 5.84
N VAL A 218 22.81 1.92 4.69
CA VAL A 218 23.19 1.23 3.46
C VAL A 218 24.08 2.14 2.63
N VAL A 219 25.17 1.58 2.11
CA VAL A 219 26.02 2.18 1.08
C VAL A 219 25.72 1.46 -0.22
N GLU A 220 25.49 2.23 -1.28
CA GLU A 220 25.22 1.72 -2.62
C GLU A 220 26.46 1.86 -3.50
N GLY A 221 26.92 0.73 -4.03
CA GLY A 221 28.01 0.64 -4.99
C GLY A 221 27.69 -0.40 -6.05
N MET A 222 28.58 -1.37 -6.28
CA MET A 222 28.26 -2.55 -7.10
C MET A 222 27.29 -3.51 -6.39
N THR A 223 27.24 -3.41 -5.05
CA THR A 223 26.37 -4.20 -4.16
C THR A 223 25.79 -3.26 -3.10
N PHE A 224 24.69 -3.67 -2.44
CA PHE A 224 24.21 -2.99 -1.23
C PHE A 224 24.97 -3.51 -0.01
N GLU A 225 25.70 -2.62 0.66
CA GLU A 225 26.44 -2.93 1.88
C GLU A 225 25.78 -2.25 3.08
N LEU A 226 25.41 -3.01 4.09
CA LEU A 226 24.96 -2.52 5.39
C LEU A 226 26.18 -2.23 6.26
N ILE A 227 26.36 -0.98 6.66
CA ILE A 227 27.43 -0.55 7.56
C ILE A 227 26.88 -0.42 8.97
N LYS A 228 27.59 -1.00 9.94
CA LYS A 228 27.39 -0.76 11.38
C LYS A 228 28.48 0.20 11.86
N TYR A 229 28.09 1.42 12.19
CA TYR A 229 29.00 2.48 12.63
C TYR A 229 28.80 2.80 14.12
N ASP A 230 29.89 2.79 14.88
CA ASP A 230 29.90 3.12 16.31
C ASP A 230 29.91 4.65 16.49
N LEU A 231 28.83 5.19 17.08
CA LEU A 231 28.67 6.63 17.28
C LEU A 231 29.51 7.19 18.45
N GLN A 232 29.99 6.33 19.36
CA GLN A 232 30.84 6.74 20.47
C GLN A 232 32.31 6.77 20.05
N ASN A 233 32.77 5.68 19.42
CA ASN A 233 34.16 5.54 19.00
C ASN A 233 34.46 6.24 17.66
N GLY A 234 33.43 6.46 16.83
CA GLY A 234 33.58 7.10 15.53
C GLY A 234 34.25 6.18 14.49
N SER A 235 33.94 4.88 14.54
CA SER A 235 34.55 3.87 13.68
C SER A 235 33.53 2.89 13.11
N VAL A 236 33.84 2.28 11.97
CA VAL A 236 33.05 1.14 11.47
C VAL A 236 33.28 -0.05 12.39
N ALA A 237 32.20 -0.56 12.97
CA ALA A 237 32.23 -1.71 13.87
C ALA A 237 32.10 -3.03 13.09
N ASP A 238 31.31 -3.03 12.03
CA ASP A 238 31.06 -4.21 11.18
C ASP A 238 30.44 -3.80 9.83
N SER A 239 30.45 -4.70 8.85
CA SER A 239 29.68 -4.55 7.61
C SER A 239 29.17 -5.89 7.05
N ALA A 240 28.06 -5.82 6.30
CA ALA A 240 27.46 -6.99 5.66
C ALA A 240 26.98 -6.63 4.25
N VAL A 241 27.18 -7.53 3.29
CA VAL A 241 26.75 -7.35 1.89
C VAL A 241 25.48 -8.15 1.64
N PHE A 242 24.46 -7.51 1.05
CA PHE A 242 23.24 -8.20 0.62
C PHE A 242 23.42 -8.83 -0.77
N PRO A 243 22.96 -10.09 -0.98
CA PRO A 243 22.99 -10.74 -2.30
C PRO A 243 22.22 -9.93 -3.35
N ALA A 244 22.70 -9.92 -4.59
CA ALA A 244 22.11 -9.12 -5.67
C ALA A 244 20.77 -9.65 -6.20
N ASP A 245 20.49 -10.94 -6.03
CA ASP A 245 19.40 -11.62 -6.73
C ASP A 245 17.99 -11.33 -6.17
N ASP A 246 17.88 -10.79 -4.94
CA ASP A 246 16.61 -10.51 -4.25
C ASP A 246 16.36 -9.00 -4.01
N GLN A 247 16.99 -8.13 -4.78
CA GLN A 247 16.88 -6.68 -4.59
C GLN A 247 15.50 -6.15 -5.01
N VAL A 248 14.62 -5.95 -4.03
CA VAL A 248 13.38 -5.17 -4.20
C VAL A 248 13.75 -3.71 -4.43
N ARG A 249 13.22 -3.11 -5.50
CA ARG A 249 13.49 -1.70 -5.85
C ARG A 249 13.17 -0.76 -4.68
N PRO A 250 13.98 0.29 -4.43
CA PRO A 250 13.65 1.34 -3.48
C PRO A 250 12.26 1.91 -3.79
N VAL A 251 11.46 2.15 -2.74
CA VAL A 251 10.13 2.74 -2.87
C VAL A 251 10.29 4.13 -3.48
N GLU A 252 9.81 4.31 -4.71
CA GLU A 252 9.82 5.61 -5.37
C GLU A 252 8.77 6.52 -4.73
N PRO A 253 9.07 7.83 -4.52
CA PRO A 253 8.13 8.77 -3.93
C PRO A 253 6.80 8.91 -4.70
N GLY A 254 6.75 8.46 -5.96
CA GLY A 254 5.55 8.45 -6.80
C GLY A 254 4.60 7.27 -6.54
N ASP A 255 5.04 6.21 -5.86
CA ASP A 255 4.18 5.04 -5.58
C ASP A 255 3.30 5.23 -4.32
N MET A 256 3.49 6.32 -3.58
CA MET A 256 2.78 6.62 -2.33
C MET A 256 1.55 7.53 -2.52
N THR A 257 1.10 7.78 -3.76
CA THR A 257 -0.05 8.68 -4.06
C THR A 257 -1.43 8.02 -4.03
N HIS A 258 -1.58 6.81 -3.49
CA HIS A 258 -2.89 6.12 -3.43
C HIS A 258 -3.34 5.69 -2.03
N ILE A 259 -2.98 6.45 -0.99
CA ILE A 259 -3.68 6.37 0.29
C ILE A 259 -4.10 7.77 0.68
N LEU A 260 -5.21 8.23 0.07
CA LEU A 260 -6.19 9.18 0.58
C LEU A 260 -7.26 9.34 -0.51
N ASN A 261 -8.24 8.45 -0.50
CA ASN A 261 -9.64 8.76 -0.81
C ASN A 261 -10.46 8.18 0.35
#